data_AF-A4BMS2-F1
#
_entry.id   AF-A4BMS2-F1
#
_cell.length_a   1.000
_cell.length_b   1.000
_cell.length_c   1.000
_cell.angle_alpha   90.00
_cell.angle_beta   90.00
_cell.angle_gamma   90.00
#
_symmetry.space_group_name_H-M   'P 1'
#
loop_
_entity.id
_entity.type
_entity.pdbx_description
1 polymer ?
#
loop_
_entity_poly.entity_id
_entity_poly.type
_entity_poly.pdbx_seq_one_letter_code
_entity_poly.pdbx_strand_id
1 'polypeptide(L)'
;MSAKRLTAEHKAFLVQALAQFETPEEAAAALKGEYGAAISPQGAEVYDPTKRAGRQLSQRWYELFYETRRRFLERIEAIPEANKAVRIRQLAHASRAFKAKGNYRDMAGGSGWQNLFLCAIC
;
A
#
# COMPACT_ATOMS: atom_id res chain seq x y z
N MET A 1 -30.92 3.02 17.82
CA MET A 1 -29.66 3.70 17.47
C MET A 1 -29.98 4.79 16.46
N SER A 2 -29.81 6.07 16.82
CA SER A 2 -30.14 7.19 15.95
C SER A 2 -29.24 7.17 14.71
N ALA A 3 -29.82 7.23 13.51
CA ALA A 3 -29.08 7.28 12.26
C ALA A 3 -28.35 8.63 12.15
N LYS A 4 -27.13 8.70 12.68
CA LYS A 4 -26.27 9.88 12.56
C LYS A 4 -25.97 10.09 11.08
N ARG A 5 -26.47 11.18 10.49
CA ARG A 5 -26.10 11.56 9.11
C ARG A 5 -24.59 11.78 9.06
N LEU A 6 -23.94 11.20 8.06
CA LEU A 6 -22.51 11.42 7.82
C LEU A 6 -22.26 12.88 7.47
N THR A 7 -21.35 13.51 8.19
CA THR A 7 -20.87 14.88 7.91
C THR A 7 -20.01 14.86 6.64
N ALA A 8 -19.69 16.04 6.11
CA ALA A 8 -18.77 16.14 4.97
C ALA A 8 -17.38 15.57 5.32
N GLU A 9 -16.94 15.71 6.57
CA GLU A 9 -15.68 15.18 7.08
C GLU A 9 -15.66 13.65 7.07
N HIS A 10 -16.72 12.99 7.58
CA HIS A 10 -16.81 11.53 7.53
C HIS A 10 -16.76 10.99 6.10
N LYS A 11 -17.37 11.71 5.15
CA LYS A 11 -17.35 11.33 3.73
C LYS A 11 -15.96 11.50 3.14
N ALA A 12 -15.28 12.61 3.44
CA ALA A 12 -13.91 12.84 3.00
C ALA A 12 -12.97 11.75 3.53
N PHE A 13 -13.11 11.39 4.81
CA PHE A 13 -12.35 10.32 5.44
C PHE A 13 -12.55 8.98 4.71
N LEU A 14 -13.80 8.55 4.49
CA LEU A 14 -14.09 7.31 3.76
C LEU A 14 -13.47 7.31 2.35
N VAL A 15 -13.64 8.41 1.61
CA VAL A 15 -13.07 8.54 0.25
C VAL A 15 -11.54 8.40 0.27
N GLN A 16 -10.88 9.03 1.24
CA GLN A 16 -9.42 9.00 1.37
C GLN A 16 -8.90 7.62 1.79
N ALA A 17 -9.54 6.98 2.78
CA ALA A 17 -9.21 5.63 3.23
C ALA A 17 -9.32 4.62 2.07
N LEU A 18 -10.44 4.63 1.35
CA LEU A 18 -10.67 3.77 0.19
C LEU A 18 -9.68 4.08 -0.95
N ALA A 19 -9.34 5.36 -1.15
CA ALA A 19 -8.30 5.80 -2.09
C ALA A 19 -6.88 5.33 -1.72
N GLN A 20 -6.66 4.87 -0.49
CA GLN A 20 -5.38 4.30 -0.03
C GLN A 20 -5.39 2.77 0.04
N PHE A 21 -6.36 2.13 -0.62
CA PHE A 21 -6.52 0.67 -0.71
C PHE A 21 -7.00 -0.01 0.58
N GLU A 22 -7.58 0.75 1.52
CA GLU A 22 -8.33 0.12 2.61
C GLU A 22 -9.60 -0.56 2.05
N THR A 23 -9.97 -1.69 2.65
CA THR A 23 -11.22 -2.36 2.33
C THR A 23 -12.42 -1.59 2.91
N PRO A 24 -13.64 -1.76 2.37
CA PRO A 24 -14.84 -1.13 2.93
C PRO A 24 -15.10 -1.50 4.40
N GLU A 25 -14.67 -2.68 4.84
CA GLU A 25 -14.77 -3.13 6.23
C GLU A 25 -13.80 -2.36 7.14
N GLU A 26 -12.54 -2.25 6.73
CA GLU A 26 -11.51 -1.49 7.44
C GLU A 26 -11.88 -0.01 7.53
N ALA A 27 -12.27 0.62 6.41
CA ALA A 27 -12.64 2.02 6.38
C ALA A 27 -13.87 2.33 7.26
N ALA A 28 -14.87 1.44 7.28
CA ALA A 28 -16.04 1.58 8.15
C ALA A 28 -15.68 1.41 9.64
N ALA A 29 -14.78 0.48 9.97
CA ALA A 29 -14.28 0.28 11.32
C ALA A 29 -13.44 1.48 11.80
N ALA A 30 -12.56 2.00 10.93
CA ALA A 30 -11.75 3.18 11.20
C ALA A 30 -12.62 4.43 11.43
N LEU A 31 -13.64 4.66 10.60
CA LEU A 31 -14.58 5.76 10.78
C LEU A 31 -15.31 5.68 12.14
N LYS A 32 -15.70 4.46 12.54
CA LYS A 32 -16.33 4.23 13.84
C LYS A 32 -15.35 4.49 14.99
N GLY A 33 -14.09 4.11 14.84
CA GLY A 33 -13.04 4.34 15.83
C GLY A 33 -12.72 5.82 16.02
N GLU A 34 -12.53 6.56 14.92
CA GLU A 34 -12.12 7.96 14.97
C GLU A 34 -13.27 8.93 15.28
N TYR A 35 -14.45 8.71 14.70
CA TYR A 35 -15.56 9.68 14.74
C TYR A 35 -16.79 9.19 15.51
N GLY A 36 -16.77 7.95 16.01
CA GLY A 36 -17.94 7.30 16.62
C GLY A 36 -19.12 7.12 15.65
N ALA A 37 -18.88 7.26 14.34
CA ALA A 37 -19.90 7.17 13.31
C ALA A 37 -19.89 5.76 12.69
N ALA A 38 -21.01 5.04 12.82
CA ALA A 38 -21.15 3.70 12.26
C ALA A 38 -21.80 3.75 10.87
N ILE A 39 -21.22 3.01 9.93
CA ILE A 39 -21.76 2.75 8.59
C ILE A 39 -21.57 1.26 8.29
N SER A 40 -22.44 0.67 7.48
CA SER A 40 -22.19 -0.68 6.97
C SER A 40 -21.06 -0.66 5.93
N PRO A 41 -20.31 -1.77 5.75
CA PRO A 41 -19.31 -1.88 4.69
C PRO A 41 -19.90 -1.60 3.30
N GLN A 42 -21.12 -2.07 3.02
CA GLN A 42 -21.81 -1.79 1.76
C GLN A 42 -22.14 -0.31 1.57
N GLY A 43 -22.41 0.41 2.68
CA GLY A 43 -22.59 1.86 2.66
C GLY A 43 -21.29 2.61 2.39
N ALA A 44 -20.15 2.06 2.83
CA ALA A 44 -18.83 2.63 2.55
C ALA A 44 -18.45 2.48 1.07
N GLU A 45 -18.87 1.40 0.40
CA GLU A 45 -18.61 1.19 -1.05
C GLU A 45 -19.17 2.31 -1.96
N VAL A 46 -20.18 3.05 -1.50
CA VAL A 46 -20.74 4.20 -2.25
C VAL A 46 -19.69 5.31 -2.45
N TYR A 47 -18.68 5.37 -1.58
CA TYR A 47 -17.59 6.34 -1.63
C TYR A 47 -16.37 5.85 -2.41
N ASP A 48 -16.44 4.66 -3.04
CA ASP A 48 -15.40 4.12 -3.91
C ASP A 48 -15.89 4.11 -5.38
N PRO A 49 -15.38 5.01 -6.25
CA PRO A 49 -15.78 5.07 -7.66
C PRO A 49 -15.31 3.86 -8.48
N THR A 50 -14.45 3.00 -7.94
CA THR A 50 -14.04 1.74 -8.60
C THR A 50 -15.07 0.62 -8.42
N LYS A 51 -16.02 0.78 -7.48
CA LYS A 51 -17.08 -0.18 -7.21
C LYS A 51 -18.37 0.22 -7.93
N ARG A 52 -19.23 -0.77 -8.20
CA ARG A 52 -20.55 -0.54 -8.80
C ARG A 52 -21.42 0.41 -7.95
N ALA A 53 -21.30 0.33 -6.62
CA ALA A 53 -22.04 1.18 -5.69
C ALA A 53 -21.63 2.67 -5.79
N GLY A 54 -20.36 2.96 -6.08
CA GLY A 54 -19.85 4.33 -6.19
C GLY A 54 -19.95 4.96 -7.58
N ARG A 55 -20.62 4.32 -8.55
CA ARG A 55 -20.75 4.86 -9.92
C ARG A 55 -21.44 6.24 -10.01
N GLN A 56 -22.25 6.59 -9.02
CA GLN A 56 -22.98 7.86 -8.93
C GLN A 56 -22.37 8.81 -7.90
N LEU A 57 -21.11 8.57 -7.50
CA LEU A 57 -20.41 9.43 -6.57
C LEU A 57 -20.28 10.84 -7.17
N SER A 58 -20.60 11.87 -6.38
CA SER A 58 -20.55 13.26 -6.86
C SER A 58 -19.13 13.65 -7.29
N GLN A 59 -19.02 14.52 -8.30
CA GLN A 59 -17.75 14.96 -8.89
C GLN A 59 -16.68 15.34 -7.86
N ARG A 60 -17.05 16.11 -6.82
CA ARG A 60 -16.13 16.52 -5.74
C ARG A 60 -15.41 15.34 -5.07
N TRP A 61 -16.13 14.26 -4.78
CA TRP A 61 -15.56 13.10 -4.09
C TRP A 61 -14.80 12.20 -5.06
N TYR A 62 -15.24 12.13 -6.32
CA TYR A 62 -14.49 11.47 -7.38
C TYR A 62 -13.10 12.09 -7.55
N GLU A 63 -13.03 13.43 -7.64
CA GLU A 63 -11.76 14.15 -7.75
C GLU A 63 -10.86 13.91 -6.54
N LEU A 64 -11.41 14.02 -5.32
CA LEU A 64 -10.67 13.74 -4.09
C LEU A 64 -10.11 12.31 -4.06
N PHE A 65 -10.87 11.33 -4.52
CA PHE A 65 -10.44 9.93 -4.57
C PHE A 65 -9.21 9.76 -5.44
N TYR A 66 -9.27 10.20 -6.70
CA TYR A 66 -8.17 10.02 -7.64
C TYR A 66 -6.96 10.89 -7.31
N GLU A 67 -7.17 12.09 -6.76
CA GLU A 67 -6.07 12.91 -6.26
C GLU A 67 -5.35 12.21 -5.09
N THR A 68 -6.10 11.69 -4.12
CA THR A 68 -5.54 10.98 -2.96
C THR A 68 -4.80 9.71 -3.40
N ARG A 69 -5.40 8.93 -4.31
CA ARG A 69 -4.79 7.73 -4.90
C ARG A 69 -3.47 8.07 -5.60
N ARG A 70 -3.45 9.13 -6.40
CA ARG A 70 -2.25 9.58 -7.11
C ARG A 70 -1.14 9.93 -6.12
N ARG A 71 -1.43 10.79 -5.13
CA ARG A 71 -0.46 11.17 -4.09
C ARG A 71 0.07 9.96 -3.31
N PHE A 72 -0.79 8.99 -3.03
CA PHE A 72 -0.40 7.75 -2.34
C PHE A 72 0.60 6.94 -3.17
N LEU A 73 0.35 6.78 -4.47
CA LEU A 73 1.24 6.06 -5.38
C LEU A 73 2.56 6.83 -5.61
N GLU A 74 2.51 8.15 -5.81
CA GLU A 74 3.71 9.00 -5.93
C GLU A 74 4.62 8.86 -4.70
N ARG A 75 4.03 8.83 -3.49
CA ARG A 75 4.78 8.61 -2.25
C ARG A 75 5.45 7.23 -2.20
N ILE A 76 4.80 6.19 -2.70
CA ILE A 76 5.39 4.83 -2.77
C ILE A 76 6.49 4.78 -3.81
N GLU A 77 6.29 5.39 -4.97
CA GLU A 77 7.29 5.44 -6.05
C GLU A 77 8.55 6.20 -5.64
N ALA A 78 8.43 7.17 -4.74
CA ALA A 78 9.56 7.87 -4.15
C ALA A 78 10.44 6.99 -3.25
N ILE A 79 9.96 5.81 -2.81
CA ILE A 79 10.74 4.85 -2.03
C ILE A 79 11.56 3.97 -3.01
N PRO A 80 12.89 4.12 -3.08
CA PRO A 80 13.71 3.44 -4.08
C PRO A 80 13.58 1.92 -4.04
N GLU A 81 13.53 1.34 -2.84
CA GLU A 81 13.43 -0.11 -2.64
C GLU A 81 12.06 -0.68 -3.04
N ALA A 82 11.00 0.13 -2.98
CA ALA A 82 9.69 -0.27 -3.47
C ALA A 82 9.68 -0.38 -5.00
N ASN A 83 10.47 0.45 -5.69
CA ASN A 83 10.54 0.49 -7.13
C ASN A 83 11.25 -0.76 -7.72
N LYS A 84 10.52 -1.52 -8.54
CA LYS A 84 11.04 -2.73 -9.20
C LYS A 84 12.27 -2.45 -10.08
N ALA A 85 12.29 -1.33 -10.81
CA ALA A 85 13.39 -0.99 -11.69
C ALA A 85 14.67 -0.68 -10.91
N VAL A 86 14.55 0.00 -9.76
CA VAL A 86 15.69 0.30 -8.87
C VAL A 86 16.30 -1.00 -8.33
N ARG A 87 15.47 -1.90 -7.78
CA ARG A 87 15.93 -3.22 -7.30
C ARG A 87 16.64 -4.02 -8.40
N ILE A 88 16.09 -4.06 -9.60
CA ILE A 88 16.70 -4.76 -10.75
C ILE A 88 18.05 -4.13 -11.12
N ARG A 89 18.18 -2.79 -11.11
CA ARG A 89 19.44 -2.10 -11.40
C ARG A 89 20.51 -2.43 -10.36
N GLN A 90 20.15 -2.43 -9.07
CA GLN A 90 21.07 -2.81 -7.99
C GLN A 90 21.55 -4.25 -8.15
N LEU A 91 20.65 -5.20 -8.41
CA LEU A 91 20.99 -6.60 -8.67
C LEU A 91 21.89 -6.76 -9.91
N ALA A 92 21.58 -6.05 -11.00
CA ALA A 92 22.38 -6.07 -12.22
C ALA A 92 23.79 -5.50 -11.98
N HIS A 93 23.91 -4.42 -11.19
CA HIS A 93 25.19 -3.85 -10.80
C HIS A 93 26.03 -4.86 -10.00
N ALA A 94 25.44 -5.47 -8.97
CA ALA A 94 26.11 -6.51 -8.19
C ALA A 94 26.56 -7.68 -9.07
N SER A 95 25.69 -8.20 -9.93
CA SER A 95 26.02 -9.29 -10.86
C SER A 95 27.21 -8.93 -11.75
N ARG A 96 27.24 -7.73 -12.34
CA ARG A 96 28.37 -7.28 -13.17
C ARG A 96 29.67 -7.19 -12.38
N ALA A 97 29.62 -6.69 -11.14
CA ALA A 97 30.80 -6.61 -10.27
C ALA A 97 31.37 -7.99 -9.91
N PHE A 98 30.54 -8.98 -9.62
CA PHE A 98 30.98 -10.36 -9.36
C PHE A 98 31.53 -11.03 -10.63
N LYS A 99 30.88 -10.82 -11.78
CA LYS A 99 31.37 -11.29 -13.09
C LYS A 99 32.76 -10.74 -13.40
N ALA A 100 32.98 -9.44 -13.18
CA ALA A 100 34.28 -8.81 -13.41
C ALA A 100 35.40 -9.39 -12.53
N LYS A 101 35.07 -9.85 -11.32
CA LYS A 101 36.00 -10.52 -10.40
C LYS A 101 36.17 -12.02 -10.68
N GLY A 102 35.46 -12.59 -11.66
CA GLY A 102 35.45 -14.03 -11.92
C GLY A 102 34.83 -14.88 -10.81
N ASN A 103 34.13 -14.26 -9.86
CA ASN A 103 33.65 -14.91 -8.64
C ASN A 103 32.13 -15.14 -8.68
N TYR A 104 31.73 -16.20 -9.37
CA TYR A 104 30.33 -16.55 -9.60
C TYR A 104 29.68 -17.31 -8.43
N ARG A 105 30.47 -18.02 -7.61
CA ARG A 105 29.96 -18.76 -6.43
C ARG A 105 29.39 -17.81 -5.39
N ASP A 106 30.06 -16.68 -5.16
CA ASP A 106 29.62 -15.71 -4.15
C ASP A 106 28.40 -14.91 -4.60
N MET A 107 28.17 -14.80 -5.92
CA MET A 107 26.95 -14.20 -6.48
C MET A 107 25.67 -14.97 -6.08
N ALA A 108 25.77 -16.28 -5.81
CA ALA A 108 24.65 -17.15 -5.46
C ALA A 108 24.53 -17.43 -3.93
N GLY A 109 25.25 -16.68 -3.09
CA GLY A 109 25.27 -16.90 -1.64
C GLY A 109 26.36 -17.86 -1.15
N GLY A 110 27.53 -17.82 -1.78
CA GLY A 110 28.67 -18.71 -1.52
C GLY A 110 29.07 -18.85 -0.04
N SER A 111 29.23 -20.11 0.38
CA SER A 111 29.92 -20.73 1.55
C SER A 111 29.96 -20.07 2.95
N GLY A 112 29.67 -18.79 3.14
CA GLY A 112 29.65 -18.13 4.44
C GLY A 112 28.57 -18.64 5.40
N TRP A 113 27.51 -19.25 4.85
CA TRP A 113 26.43 -19.86 5.63
C TRP A 113 26.81 -21.22 6.24
N GLN A 114 27.81 -21.91 5.69
CA GLN A 114 28.26 -23.20 6.23
C GLN A 114 29.04 -23.04 7.54
N ASN A 115 29.75 -21.92 7.73
CA ASN A 115 30.52 -21.65 8.96
C ASN A 115 29.69 -21.04 10.10
N LEU A 116 28.52 -20.44 9.81
CA LEU A 116 27.64 -19.91 10.86
C LEU A 116 26.81 -21.00 11.55
N PHE A 117 26.47 -22.10 10.86
CA PHE A 117 25.81 -23.25 11.48
C PHE A 117 26.73 -24.07 12.40
N LEU A 118 28.04 -24.09 12.14
CA LEU A 118 29.00 -24.80 12.99
C LEU A 118 29.32 -24.05 14.29
N CYS A 119 29.20 -22.72 14.33
CA CYS A 119 29.55 -21.93 15.52
C CYS A 119 28.42 -21.84 16.57
N ALA A 120 27.21 -22.28 16.24
CA ALA A 120 26.05 -22.27 17.15
C ALA A 120 25.81 -23.62 17.87
N ILE A 121 26.67 -24.62 17.65
CA ILE A 121 26.58 -25.97 18.23
C ILE A 121 27.76 -26.24 19.20
N CYS A 122 28.64 -25.26 19.44
CA CYS A 122 29.73 -25.34 20.43
C CYS A 122 29.44 -24.44 21.62
#